data_AF-A0A2E1RC22-F1
#
_entry.id   AF-A0A2E1RC22-F1
#
_cell.length_a   1.000
_cell.length_b   1.000
_cell.length_c   1.000
_cell.angle_alpha   90.00
_cell.angle_beta   90.00
_cell.angle_gamma   90.00
#
_symmetry.space_group_name_H-M   'P 1'
#
loop_
_entity.id
_entity.type
_entity.pdbx_description
1 polymer ?
#
loop_
_entity_poly.entity_id
_entity_poly.type
_entity_poly.pdbx_seq_one_letter_code
_entity_poly.pdbx_strand_id
1 'polypeptide(L)'
;MKIGICGSIFDQVYKVIVERKQSSPEKSYVASLMKKGTDSILKKIGEESAEVVIATKNKNREEQIHEITDLWFHMLILMVDKGIMLEEISKEFKKRFGQSGLEEKARRN
;
A
#
# COMPACT_ATOMS: atom_id res chain seq x y z
N MET A 1 -6.55 -15.57 -23.64
CA MET A 1 -7.35 -14.39 -23.22
C MET A 1 -6.37 -13.31 -22.77
N LYS A 2 -6.12 -12.28 -23.60
CA LYS A 2 -5.22 -11.17 -23.26
C LYS A 2 -6.00 -10.20 -22.37
N ILE A 3 -5.66 -10.14 -21.08
CA ILE A 3 -6.32 -9.26 -20.11
C ILE A 3 -5.86 -7.82 -20.41
N GLY A 4 -6.83 -6.99 -20.79
CA GLY A 4 -6.63 -5.58 -21.15
C GLY A 4 -6.03 -4.75 -20.01
N ILE A 5 -5.21 -3.79 -20.40
CA ILE A 5 -4.68 -2.73 -19.55
C ILE A 5 -5.84 -1.76 -19.29
N CYS A 6 -6.66 -2.03 -18.26
CA CYS A 6 -7.70 -1.12 -17.76
C CYS A 6 -7.81 -1.28 -16.24
N GLY A 7 -6.82 -0.77 -15.51
CA GLY A 7 -6.78 -0.75 -14.04
C GLY A 7 -6.17 0.56 -13.55
N SER A 8 -6.53 0.98 -12.34
CA SER A 8 -5.98 2.15 -11.66
C SER A 8 -4.45 2.10 -11.56
N ILE A 9 -3.81 3.21 -11.18
CA ILE A 9 -2.36 3.21 -10.95
C ILE A 9 -1.96 2.18 -9.87
N PHE A 10 -2.80 1.95 -8.86
CA PHE A 10 -2.57 0.92 -7.83
C PHE A 10 -2.58 -0.49 -8.42
N ASP A 11 -3.48 -0.80 -9.35
CA ASP A 11 -3.53 -2.10 -10.02
C ASP A 11 -2.25 -2.36 -10.83
N GLN A 12 -1.74 -1.32 -11.50
CA GLN A 12 -0.52 -1.40 -12.30
C GLN A 12 0.70 -1.60 -11.40
N VAL A 13 0.83 -0.81 -10.34
CA VAL A 13 1.94 -0.94 -9.37
C VAL A 13 1.89 -2.29 -8.66
N TYR A 14 0.72 -2.73 -8.21
CA TYR A 14 0.55 -4.04 -7.55
C TYR A 14 0.97 -5.19 -8.49
N LYS A 15 0.55 -5.17 -9.75
CA LYS A 15 0.98 -6.18 -10.75
C LYS A 15 2.50 -6.20 -10.92
N VAL A 16 3.13 -5.03 -11.06
CA VAL A 16 4.59 -4.92 -11.16
C VAL A 16 5.28 -5.47 -9.90
N ILE A 17 4.74 -5.24 -8.70
CA ILE A 17 5.27 -5.80 -7.45
C ILE A 17 5.15 -7.34 -7.45
N VAL A 18 4.01 -7.90 -7.88
CA VAL A 18 3.81 -9.35 -8.01
C VAL A 18 4.82 -9.96 -8.99
N GLU A 19 5.04 -9.34 -10.14
CA GLU A 19 6.04 -9.77 -11.12
C GLU A 19 7.46 -9.70 -10.53
N ARG A 20 7.78 -8.61 -9.84
CA ARG A 20 9.09 -8.38 -9.23
C ARG A 20 9.39 -9.29 -8.06
N LYS A 21 8.40 -9.86 -7.39
CA LYS A 21 8.59 -10.88 -6.33
C LYS A 21 9.41 -12.08 -6.82
N GLN A 22 9.29 -12.43 -8.11
CA GLN A 22 10.00 -13.56 -8.72
C GLN A 22 11.36 -13.16 -9.32
N SER A 23 11.71 -11.88 -9.27
CA SER A 23 12.99 -11.39 -9.81
C SER A 23 14.15 -11.67 -8.86
N SER A 24 15.38 -11.59 -9.38
CA SER A 24 16.58 -11.67 -8.52
C SER A 24 16.57 -10.54 -7.46
N PRO A 25 16.75 -10.88 -6.17
CA PRO A 25 16.89 -9.91 -5.07
C PRO A 25 18.03 -8.91 -5.24
N GLU A 26 19.04 -9.22 -6.06
CA GLU A 26 20.18 -8.33 -6.33
C GLU A 26 19.84 -7.23 -7.34
N LYS A 27 18.76 -7.40 -8.12
CA LYS A 27 18.38 -6.50 -9.22
C LYS A 27 17.05 -5.79 -8.99
N SER A 28 16.32 -6.16 -7.94
CA SER A 28 14.99 -5.63 -7.64
C SER A 28 14.86 -5.31 -6.16
N TYR A 29 14.56 -4.04 -5.85
CA TYR A 29 14.29 -3.59 -4.50
C TYR A 29 13.19 -4.42 -3.83
N VAL A 30 12.08 -4.66 -4.53
CA VAL A 30 10.94 -5.46 -4.04
C VAL A 30 11.39 -6.88 -3.65
N ALA A 31 12.12 -7.56 -4.54
CA ALA A 31 12.62 -8.90 -4.27
C ALA A 31 13.62 -8.93 -3.10
N SER A 32 14.47 -7.91 -3.00
CA SER A 32 15.40 -7.72 -1.88
C SER A 32 14.67 -7.58 -0.56
N LEU A 33 13.66 -6.70 -0.50
CA LEU A 33 12.92 -6.44 0.72
C LEU A 33 12.11 -7.66 1.15
N MET A 34 11.43 -8.33 0.21
CA MET A 34 10.69 -9.57 0.49
C MET A 34 11.61 -10.72 0.93
N LYS A 35 12.81 -10.84 0.33
CA LYS A 35 13.81 -11.84 0.78
C LYS A 35 14.27 -11.60 2.22
N LYS A 36 14.36 -10.35 2.65
CA LYS A 36 14.66 -10.01 4.05
C LYS A 36 13.50 -10.28 5.01
N GLY A 37 12.31 -10.60 4.50
CA GLY A 37 11.15 -11.00 5.26
C GLY A 37 10.28 -9.85 5.76
N THR A 38 9.14 -10.23 6.35
CA THR A 38 8.08 -9.31 6.78
C THR A 38 8.56 -8.21 7.71
N ASP A 39 9.45 -8.50 8.65
CA ASP A 39 9.94 -7.50 9.61
C ASP A 39 10.64 -6.32 8.93
N SER A 40 11.36 -6.58 7.83
CA SER A 40 12.00 -5.52 7.04
C SER A 40 10.97 -4.65 6.32
N ILE A 41 9.86 -5.25 5.85
CA ILE A 41 8.75 -4.52 5.22
C ILE A 41 8.05 -3.65 6.27
N LEU A 42 7.75 -4.21 7.45
CA LEU A 42 7.11 -3.49 8.55
C LEU A 42 7.96 -2.33 9.07
N LYS A 43 9.29 -2.50 9.11
CA LYS A 43 10.22 -1.42 9.46
C LYS A 43 10.06 -0.23 8.51
N LYS A 44 10.00 -0.48 7.20
CA LYS A 44 9.77 0.58 6.20
C LYS A 44 8.41 1.24 6.39
N ILE A 45 7.34 0.47 6.57
CA ILE A 45 6.01 1.04 6.85
C ILE A 45 6.04 1.96 8.08
N GLY A 46 6.73 1.56 9.16
CA GLY A 46 6.89 2.39 10.35
C GLY A 46 7.68 3.67 10.11
N GLU A 47 8.75 3.60 9.34
CA GLU A 47 9.57 4.75 8.90
C GLU A 47 8.73 5.74 8.10
N GLU A 48 8.11 5.31 7.00
CA GLU A 48 7.30 6.17 6.12
C GLU A 48 6.10 6.77 6.88
N SER A 49 5.51 6.02 7.81
CA SER A 49 4.44 6.54 8.66
C SER A 49 4.90 7.72 9.53
N ALA A 50 6.12 7.65 10.08
CA ALA A 50 6.70 8.74 10.86
C ALA A 50 7.06 9.93 9.97
N GLU A 51 7.55 9.69 8.76
CA GLU A 51 7.91 10.73 7.79
C GLU A 51 6.67 11.48 7.29
N VAL A 52 5.54 10.80 7.03
CA VAL A 52 4.25 11.45 6.75
C VAL A 52 3.84 12.40 7.87
N VAL A 53 4.01 12.01 9.14
CA VAL A 53 3.69 12.86 10.30
C VAL A 53 4.57 14.12 10.29
N ILE A 54 5.88 13.95 10.07
CA ILE A 54 6.85 15.06 10.05
C ILE A 54 6.58 16.00 8.87
N ALA A 55 6.45 15.49 7.66
CA ALA A 55 6.17 16.26 6.45
C ALA A 55 4.87 17.08 6.56
N THR A 56 3.84 16.48 7.19
CA THR A 56 2.57 17.15 7.47
C THR A 56 2.76 18.29 8.47
N LYS A 57 3.49 18.05 9.57
CA LYS A 57 3.79 19.07 10.59
C LYS A 57 4.60 20.23 10.04
N ASN A 58 5.51 19.97 9.11
CA ASN A 58 6.35 20.97 8.45
C ASN A 58 5.63 21.75 7.35
N LYS A 59 4.36 21.41 7.04
CA LYS A 59 3.54 22.04 5.98
C LYS A 59 4.21 22.00 4.59
N ASN A 60 5.09 21.02 4.35
CA ASN A 60 5.72 20.82 3.06
C ASN A 60 4.84 19.90 2.20
N ARG A 61 4.15 20.47 1.21
CA ARG A 61 3.19 19.73 0.38
C ARG A 61 3.85 18.69 -0.51
N GLU A 62 5.03 18.97 -1.05
CA GLU A 62 5.73 18.04 -1.93
C GLU A 62 6.18 16.80 -1.15
N GLU A 63 6.76 17.03 0.02
CA GLU A 63 7.17 15.97 0.96
C GLU A 63 5.97 15.15 1.44
N GLN A 64 4.84 15.80 1.76
CA GLN A 64 3.61 15.07 2.10
C GLN A 64 3.16 14.11 0.98
N ILE A 65 3.16 14.56 -0.27
CA ILE A 65 2.79 13.72 -1.41
C ILE A 65 3.78 12.57 -1.55
N HIS A 66 5.07 12.84 -1.38
CA HIS A 66 6.13 11.84 -1.46
C HIS A 66 5.95 10.75 -0.41
N GLU A 67 5.88 11.10 0.88
CA GLU A 67 5.85 10.09 1.95
C GLU A 67 4.52 9.34 2.03
N ILE A 68 3.40 9.98 1.66
CA ILE A 68 2.13 9.26 1.52
C ILE A 68 2.23 8.21 0.40
N THR A 69 2.88 8.56 -0.71
CA THR A 69 3.08 7.64 -1.83
C THR A 69 4.00 6.50 -1.43
N ASP A 70 5.09 6.77 -0.72
CA ASP A 70 6.03 5.72 -0.32
C ASP A 70 5.45 4.80 0.75
N LEU A 71 4.67 5.34 1.69
CA LEU A 71 3.88 4.55 2.63
C LEU A 71 2.92 3.60 1.87
N TRP A 72 2.17 4.11 0.89
CA TRP A 72 1.27 3.29 0.08
C TRP A 72 2.01 2.22 -0.74
N PHE A 73 3.17 2.56 -1.29
CA PHE A 73 4.01 1.60 -2.01
C PHE A 73 4.44 0.43 -1.11
N HIS A 74 4.90 0.71 0.11
CA HIS A 74 5.28 -0.33 1.07
C HIS A 74 4.08 -1.14 1.58
N MET A 75 2.89 -0.53 1.68
CA MET A 75 1.65 -1.26 1.96
C MET A 75 1.31 -2.26 0.83
N LEU A 76 1.48 -1.88 -0.44
CA LEU A 76 1.28 -2.80 -1.57
C LEU A 76 2.31 -3.95 -1.55
N ILE A 77 3.57 -3.69 -1.16
CA ILE A 77 4.58 -4.74 -0.97
C ILE A 77 4.14 -5.72 0.12
N LEU A 78 3.66 -5.22 1.27
CA LEU A 78 3.16 -6.06 2.36
C LEU A 78 1.98 -6.92 1.90
N MET A 79 1.06 -6.37 1.12
CA MET A 79 -0.06 -7.14 0.56
C MET A 79 0.43 -8.33 -0.26
N VAL A 80 1.41 -8.11 -1.15
CA VAL A 80 1.99 -9.19 -1.98
C VAL A 80 2.83 -10.19 -1.16
N ASP A 81 3.50 -9.74 -0.09
CA ASP A 81 4.17 -10.62 0.87
C ASP A 81 3.17 -11.57 1.55
N LYS A 82 2.01 -11.05 1.94
CA LYS A 82 0.93 -11.78 2.63
C LYS A 82 -0.07 -12.48 1.73
N GLY A 83 0.03 -12.32 0.42
CA GLY A 83 -0.92 -12.88 -0.54
C GLY A 83 -2.30 -12.23 -0.49
N ILE A 84 -2.40 -10.99 -0.01
CA ILE A 84 -3.63 -10.20 0.04
C ILE A 84 -3.81 -9.50 -1.30
N MET A 85 -4.93 -9.74 -1.97
CA MET A 85 -5.25 -9.10 -3.24
C MET A 85 -5.74 -7.67 -3.06
N LEU A 86 -5.43 -6.78 -4.02
CA LEU A 86 -5.90 -5.40 -4.01
C LEU A 86 -7.43 -5.30 -4.06
N GLU A 87 -8.08 -6.27 -4.70
CA GLU A 87 -9.53 -6.42 -4.74
C GLU A 87 -10.12 -6.70 -3.35
N GLU A 88 -9.41 -7.38 -2.46
CA GLU A 88 -9.88 -7.65 -1.09
C GLU A 88 -9.91 -6.37 -0.25
N ILE A 89 -8.85 -5.56 -0.34
CA ILE A 89 -8.82 -4.23 0.29
C ILE A 89 -9.90 -3.32 -0.31
N SER A 90 -10.09 -3.36 -1.63
CA SER A 90 -11.13 -2.59 -2.31
C SER A 90 -12.54 -3.00 -1.86
N LYS A 91 -12.80 -4.30 -1.69
CA LYS A 91 -14.06 -4.80 -1.13
C LYS A 91 -14.27 -4.30 0.30
N GLU A 92 -13.23 -4.26 1.12
CA GLU A 92 -13.31 -3.75 2.47
C GLU A 92 -13.61 -2.24 2.51
N PHE A 93 -12.97 -1.44 1.65
CA PHE A 93 -13.32 -0.03 1.49
C PHE A 93 -14.77 0.16 1.04
N LYS A 94 -15.27 -0.65 0.08
CA LYS A 94 -16.66 -0.56 -0.40
C LYS A 94 -17.70 -0.80 0.69
N LYS A 95 -17.42 -1.66 1.67
CA LYS A 95 -18.34 -1.87 2.82
C LYS A 95 -18.50 -0.60 3.67
N ARG A 96 -17.45 0.23 3.73
CA ARG A 96 -17.40 1.49 4.50
C ARG A 96 -17.86 2.67 3.66
N PHE A 97 -17.71 2.57 2.34
CA PHE A 97 -18.09 3.63 1.40
C PHE A 97 -19.61 3.81 1.41
N GLY A 98 -20.06 5.01 1.79
CA GLY A 98 -21.49 5.34 1.89
C GLY A 98 -22.13 5.04 3.26
N GLN A 99 -21.38 4.50 4.22
CA GLN A 99 -21.78 4.50 5.63
C GLN A 99 -21.10 5.70 6.30
N SER A 100 -21.86 6.70 6.77
CA SER A 100 -21.21 7.77 7.52
C SER A 100 -20.75 7.22 8.87
N GLY A 101 -19.54 7.59 9.32
CA GLY A 101 -19.05 7.20 10.65
C GLY A 101 -19.95 7.66 11.81
N LEU A 102 -20.87 8.60 11.54
CA LEU A 102 -21.91 9.04 12.46
C LEU A 102 -23.09 8.05 12.52
N GLU A 103 -23.53 7.51 11.38
CA GLU A 103 -24.59 6.49 11.29
C GLU A 103 -24.16 5.17 11.95
N GLU A 104 -22.90 4.77 11.77
CA GLU A 104 -22.37 3.56 12.39
C GLU A 104 -22.26 3.70 13.92
N LYS A 105 -21.94 4.90 14.41
CA LYS A 105 -21.91 5.23 15.85
C LYS A 105 -23.32 5.30 16.45
N ALA A 106 -24.31 5.77 15.67
CA ALA A 106 -25.71 5.83 16.09
C ALA A 106 -26.37 4.44 16.19
N ARG A 107 -25.94 3.45 15.39
CA ARG A 107 -26.45 2.05 15.48
C ARG A 107 -25.88 1.23 16.64
N ARG A 108 -24.86 1.73 17.35
CA ARG A 108 -24.19 1.03 18.46
C ARG A 108 -24.71 1.45 19.86
N ASN A 109 -25.60 2.44 19.94
CA ASN A 109 -26.25 2.93 21.15
C ASN A 109 -27.76 2.67 21.09
#